data_AF-A0A4U5MBW9-F1
#
_entry.id   AF-A0A4U5MBW9-F1
#
_cell.length_a   1.000
_cell.length_b   1.000
_cell.length_c   1.000
_cell.angle_alpha   90.00
_cell.angle_beta   90.00
_cell.angle_gamma   90.00
#
_symmetry.space_group_name_H-M   'P 1'
#
loop_
_entity.id
_entity.type
_entity.pdbx_description
1 polymer ?
#
loop_
_entity_poly.entity_id
_entity_poly.type
_entity_poly.pdbx_seq_one_letter_code
_entity_poly.pdbx_strand_id
1 'polypeptide(L)'
;MNTAYGPVFNNRKSFDMIPWDKMMCCPKCQNRYSLEHVPINIRCSHTLCRPCLQEGAKCPFDQSELGLPVDEAAVNFTFLRMMGIFVGRQSKKVADIKNVDRLDGLLARMGRHFEMTSAEFGGSVISSRMSNSTQRKILILMRGSVMTGEGRFHCLKNVRSIANRILTEVLQPFLSITSTTMIWDALRNRNCQFLGPDLYQARPVSETQVSSDRSAQRRAGRTPRDIRTRHRSRTQDGSPRDHAEDDGALPDRLEDRDQPPLPNPLQRPDVRPRPRENKSPVLRLKPEFEEFDDFRREHDISLVRTLMHEGVFVDKVVLSKLIYGTWRKRPYMQSILDRITNRKASERKFDFPASLLAQKIREGPRPLRSSQRMAKIVAHLEKLEEINYTEEPEWKSC
;
A
#
# COMPACT_ATOMS: atom_id res chain seq x y z
N MET A 1 -36.49 -1.06 13.32
CA MET A 1 -36.47 -0.21 12.12
C MET A 1 -35.01 0.07 11.79
N ASN A 2 -34.36 -0.88 11.09
CA ASN A 2 -32.98 -0.79 10.60
C ASN A 2 -33.07 -0.57 9.09
N THR A 3 -32.91 0.67 8.63
CA THR A 3 -32.60 0.91 7.22
C THR A 3 -31.13 0.56 7.02
N ALA A 4 -30.88 -0.72 6.72
CA ALA A 4 -29.60 -1.17 6.21
C ALA A 4 -29.30 -0.36 4.94
N TYR A 5 -28.33 0.54 5.02
CA TYR A 5 -27.77 1.20 3.86
C TYR A 5 -27.26 0.10 2.93
N GLY A 6 -27.92 -0.05 1.78
CA GLY A 6 -27.51 -0.97 0.73
C GLY A 6 -26.06 -0.69 0.29
N PRO A 7 -25.46 -1.56 -0.52
CA PRO A 7 -24.08 -1.40 -0.96
C PRO A 7 -23.99 -0.17 -1.88
N VAL A 8 -23.76 1.02 -1.30
CA VAL A 8 -23.53 2.26 -2.02
C VAL A 8 -22.15 2.18 -2.66
N PHE A 9 -22.18 1.60 -3.86
CA PHE A 9 -21.30 1.78 -5.00
C PHE A 9 -19.81 1.49 -4.83
N ASN A 10 -19.46 0.32 -5.35
CA ASN A 10 -18.16 -0.07 -5.89
C ASN A 10 -17.73 0.75 -7.14
N ASN A 11 -18.19 1.99 -7.31
CA ASN A 11 -17.83 2.83 -8.46
C ASN A 11 -16.60 3.67 -8.15
N ARG A 12 -15.44 3.02 -8.05
CA ARG A 12 -14.14 3.69 -8.22
C ARG A 12 -13.95 4.30 -9.62
N LYS A 13 -14.88 4.08 -10.57
CA LYS A 13 -14.72 4.42 -11.99
C LYS A 13 -15.30 5.78 -12.43
N SER A 14 -16.14 6.45 -11.66
CA SER A 14 -16.77 7.72 -12.10
C SER A 14 -16.01 9.00 -11.67
N PHE A 15 -15.16 8.93 -10.65
CA PHE A 15 -14.50 10.11 -10.08
C PHE A 15 -13.29 10.62 -10.89
N ASP A 16 -12.74 9.80 -11.79
CA ASP A 16 -11.57 10.15 -12.61
C ASP A 16 -11.91 10.85 -13.94
N MET A 17 -13.19 11.15 -14.19
CA MET A 17 -13.67 11.57 -15.52
C MET A 17 -13.48 13.05 -15.86
N ILE A 18 -13.13 13.91 -14.90
CA ILE A 18 -12.86 15.33 -15.20
C ILE A 18 -11.39 15.50 -15.60
N PRO A 19 -11.10 16.00 -16.82
CA PRO A 19 -9.75 16.39 -17.21
C PRO A 19 -9.16 17.47 -16.28
N TRP A 20 -7.84 17.43 -16.06
CA TRP A 20 -7.18 18.31 -15.08
C TRP A 20 -7.35 19.80 -15.41
N ASP A 21 -7.22 20.13 -16.69
CA ASP A 21 -7.40 21.46 -17.28
C ASP A 21 -8.81 22.02 -17.12
N LYS A 22 -9.80 21.18 -16.78
CA LYS A 22 -11.20 21.56 -16.56
C LYS A 22 -11.60 21.53 -15.09
N MET A 23 -10.65 21.39 -14.16
CA MET A 23 -10.96 21.24 -12.74
C MET A 23 -11.64 22.47 -12.12
N MET A 24 -11.37 23.66 -12.65
CA MET A 24 -11.97 24.92 -12.17
C MET A 24 -13.10 25.42 -13.07
N CYS A 25 -13.69 24.53 -13.88
CA CYS A 25 -14.79 24.84 -14.78
C CYS A 25 -16.01 23.98 -14.46
N CYS A 26 -17.20 24.51 -14.75
CA CYS A 26 -18.43 23.75 -14.65
C CYS A 26 -18.46 22.65 -15.72
N PRO A 27 -18.63 21.36 -15.38
CA PRO A 27 -18.66 20.30 -16.38
C PRO A 27 -19.89 20.33 -17.29
N LYS A 28 -20.93 21.11 -16.94
CA LYS A 28 -22.15 21.26 -17.77
C LYS A 28 -22.00 22.34 -18.83
N CYS A 29 -21.72 23.59 -18.44
CA CYS A 29 -21.59 24.72 -19.36
C CYS A 29 -20.16 25.04 -19.79
N GLN A 30 -19.16 24.34 -19.21
CA GLN A 30 -17.72 24.53 -19.47
C GLN A 30 -17.16 25.90 -19.09
N ASN A 31 -17.98 26.82 -18.58
CA ASN A 31 -17.52 28.11 -18.08
C ASN A 31 -16.68 27.95 -16.81
N ARG A 32 -15.61 28.75 -16.74
CA ARG A 32 -14.78 28.92 -15.54
C ARG A 32 -15.64 29.40 -14.38
N TYR A 33 -15.42 28.85 -13.19
CA TYR A 33 -16.10 29.35 -12.01
C TYR A 33 -15.75 30.81 -11.74
N SER A 34 -16.76 31.59 -11.34
CA SER A 34 -16.65 33.02 -11.06
C SER A 34 -17.75 33.47 -10.12
N LEU A 35 -17.90 34.77 -9.88
CA LEU A 35 -19.04 35.32 -9.14
C LEU A 35 -20.36 35.21 -9.93
N GLU A 36 -20.30 35.04 -11.25
CA GLU A 36 -21.46 34.76 -12.10
C GLU A 36 -21.69 33.25 -12.20
N HIS A 37 -20.61 32.49 -12.36
CA HIS A 37 -20.63 31.03 -12.43
C HIS A 37 -20.23 30.43 -11.07
N VAL A 38 -21.05 30.69 -10.05
CA VAL A 38 -20.74 30.36 -8.65
C VAL A 38 -20.68 28.83 -8.43
N PRO A 39 -19.57 28.26 -7.95
CA PRO A 39 -19.42 26.82 -7.76
C PRO A 39 -20.21 26.31 -6.55
N ILE A 40 -20.96 25.22 -6.73
CA ILE A 40 -21.73 24.53 -5.70
C ILE A 40 -21.43 23.03 -5.77
N ASN A 41 -21.06 22.45 -4.62
CA ASN A 41 -20.73 21.03 -4.52
C ASN A 41 -22.00 20.17 -4.43
N ILE A 42 -22.08 19.14 -5.26
CA ILE A 42 -23.17 18.17 -5.31
C ILE A 42 -22.79 16.95 -4.46
N ARG A 43 -23.79 16.16 -4.07
CA ARG A 43 -23.65 14.94 -3.26
C ARG A 43 -22.58 13.96 -3.79
N CYS A 44 -22.43 13.84 -5.10
CA CYS A 44 -21.44 12.96 -5.72
C CYS A 44 -20.02 13.53 -5.79
N SER A 45 -19.74 14.66 -5.14
CA SER A 45 -18.43 15.33 -5.15
C SER A 45 -17.97 15.83 -6.52
N HIS A 46 -18.95 16.11 -7.38
CA HIS A 46 -18.81 17.00 -8.52
C HIS A 46 -19.34 18.39 -8.15
N THR A 47 -18.82 19.42 -8.82
CA THR A 47 -19.22 20.82 -8.61
C THR A 47 -19.92 21.32 -9.87
N LEU A 48 -21.10 21.92 -9.74
CA LEU A 48 -21.77 22.63 -10.84
C LEU A 48 -21.86 24.12 -10.52
N CYS A 49 -22.04 24.97 -11.52
CA CYS A 49 -22.31 26.38 -11.29
C CYS A 49 -23.78 26.60 -10.90
N ARG A 50 -24.04 27.64 -10.11
CA ARG A 50 -25.39 28.05 -9.68
C ARG A 50 -26.38 28.22 -10.85
N PRO A 51 -26.03 28.90 -11.98
CA PRO A 51 -26.95 29.02 -13.12
C PRO A 51 -27.43 27.67 -13.66
N CYS A 52 -26.50 26.72 -13.91
CA CYS A 52 -26.89 25.38 -14.37
C CYS A 52 -27.77 24.65 -13.36
N LEU A 53 -27.52 24.81 -12.06
CA LEU A 53 -28.35 24.17 -11.03
C LEU A 53 -29.76 24.78 -10.96
N GLN A 54 -29.91 26.09 -11.20
CA GLN A 54 -31.22 26.74 -11.28
C GLN A 54 -32.04 26.26 -12.49
N GLU A 55 -31.38 25.88 -13.58
CA GLU A 55 -31.99 25.23 -14.75
C GLU A 55 -32.33 23.74 -14.50
N GLY A 56 -32.12 23.23 -13.28
CA GLY A 56 -32.41 21.83 -12.94
C GLY A 56 -31.35 20.84 -13.41
N ALA A 57 -30.11 21.29 -13.69
CA ALA A 57 -29.05 20.39 -14.11
C ALA A 57 -28.69 19.38 -13.01
N LYS A 58 -28.58 18.11 -13.41
CA LYS A 58 -27.98 17.03 -12.61
C LYS A 58 -26.51 16.87 -12.97
N CYS A 59 -25.76 16.18 -12.10
CA CYS A 59 -24.38 15.82 -12.41
C CYS A 59 -24.30 15.06 -13.75
N PRO A 60 -23.47 15.49 -14.72
CA PRO A 60 -23.39 14.84 -16.03
C PRO A 60 -22.72 13.45 -15.98
N PHE A 61 -22.02 13.12 -14.88
CA PHE A 61 -21.25 11.88 -14.76
C PHE A 61 -21.99 10.74 -14.05
N ASP A 62 -22.80 11.07 -13.04
CA ASP A 62 -23.49 10.09 -12.20
C ASP A 62 -24.96 10.44 -11.94
N GLN A 63 -25.47 11.48 -12.62
CA GLN A 63 -26.86 11.92 -12.56
C GLN A 63 -27.36 12.32 -11.16
N SER A 64 -26.44 12.57 -10.21
CA SER A 64 -26.80 13.03 -8.87
C SER A 64 -27.39 14.43 -8.90
N GLU A 65 -28.40 14.62 -8.07
CA GLU A 65 -29.06 15.90 -7.83
C GLU A 65 -28.43 16.64 -6.64
N LEU A 66 -28.67 17.95 -6.55
CA LEU A 66 -28.22 18.77 -5.42
C LEU A 66 -28.85 18.33 -4.09
N GLY A 67 -30.13 17.93 -4.12
CA GLY A 67 -30.86 17.42 -2.96
C GLY A 67 -31.35 18.49 -1.97
N LEU A 68 -31.18 19.78 -2.29
CA LEU A 68 -31.72 20.92 -1.54
C LEU A 68 -31.95 22.12 -2.49
N PRO A 69 -32.74 23.12 -2.08
CA PRO A 69 -32.92 24.35 -2.86
C PRO A 69 -31.58 25.05 -3.13
N VAL A 70 -31.40 25.56 -4.35
CA VAL A 70 -30.13 26.18 -4.78
C VAL A 70 -29.73 27.38 -3.91
N ASP A 71 -30.71 28.09 -3.36
CA ASP A 71 -30.52 29.24 -2.47
C ASP A 71 -29.97 28.89 -1.09
N GLU A 72 -30.19 27.65 -0.65
CA GLU A 72 -29.73 27.12 0.65
C GLU A 72 -28.39 26.39 0.52
N ALA A 73 -27.90 26.21 -0.71
CA ALA A 73 -26.66 25.50 -0.97
C ALA A 73 -25.42 26.33 -0.64
N ALA A 74 -24.49 25.69 0.06
CA ALA A 74 -23.18 26.25 0.36
C ALA A 74 -22.38 26.45 -0.93
N VAL A 75 -21.82 27.64 -1.08
CA VAL A 75 -20.93 27.98 -2.19
C VAL A 75 -19.54 27.43 -1.91
N ASN A 76 -18.88 26.82 -2.90
CA ASN A 76 -17.49 26.41 -2.77
C ASN A 76 -16.55 27.62 -2.86
N PHE A 77 -16.43 28.35 -1.75
CA PHE A 77 -15.56 29.51 -1.65
C PHE A 77 -14.08 29.16 -1.76
N THR A 78 -13.69 27.92 -1.44
CA THR A 78 -12.32 27.45 -1.63
C THR A 78 -11.92 27.54 -3.10
N PHE A 79 -12.78 27.11 -4.02
CA PHE A 79 -12.49 27.20 -5.46
C PHE A 79 -12.38 28.65 -5.94
N LEU A 80 -13.28 29.53 -5.49
CA LEU A 80 -13.22 30.96 -5.82
C LEU A 80 -11.91 31.59 -5.31
N ARG A 81 -11.50 31.29 -4.06
CA ARG A 81 -10.23 31.77 -3.49
C ARG A 81 -9.00 31.26 -4.24
N MET A 82 -9.00 30.01 -4.67
CA MET A 82 -7.90 29.44 -5.47
C MET A 82 -7.74 30.13 -6.84
N MET A 83 -8.81 30.73 -7.36
CA MET A 83 -8.80 31.54 -8.57
C MET A 83 -8.48 33.02 -8.33
N GLY A 84 -8.09 33.40 -7.10
CA GLY A 84 -7.78 34.77 -6.71
C GLY A 84 -9.01 35.64 -6.46
N ILE A 85 -10.22 35.06 -6.36
CA ILE A 85 -11.44 35.81 -6.12
C ILE A 85 -11.64 35.99 -4.62
N PHE A 86 -11.80 37.24 -4.19
CA PHE A 86 -12.16 37.57 -2.81
C PHE A 86 -13.63 37.26 -2.57
N VAL A 87 -13.91 36.50 -1.51
CA VAL A 87 -15.27 36.06 -1.15
C VAL A 87 -15.53 36.30 0.33
N GLY A 88 -16.76 36.70 0.65
CA GLY A 88 -17.21 36.98 2.01
C GLY A 88 -17.59 35.72 2.79
N ARG A 89 -18.79 35.75 3.38
CA ARG A 89 -19.38 34.65 4.16
C ARG A 89 -20.52 33.98 3.40
N GLN A 90 -20.89 32.78 3.83
CA GLN A 90 -22.00 32.05 3.26
C GLN A 90 -23.32 32.81 3.45
N SER A 91 -24.30 32.54 2.58
CA SER A 91 -25.65 33.09 2.73
C SER A 91 -26.27 32.67 4.07
N LYS A 92 -27.07 33.55 4.69
CA LYS A 92 -27.82 33.24 5.93
C LYS A 92 -28.79 32.07 5.79
N LYS A 93 -29.15 31.70 4.55
CA LYS A 93 -30.00 30.55 4.23
C LYS A 93 -29.28 29.20 4.33
N VAL A 94 -27.94 29.19 4.37
CA VAL A 94 -27.16 27.95 4.48
C VAL A 94 -27.30 27.38 5.89
N ALA A 95 -27.58 26.09 6.02
CA ALA A 95 -27.59 25.42 7.31
C ALA A 95 -26.18 25.36 7.92
N ASP A 96 -26.07 25.45 9.25
CA ASP A 96 -24.80 25.30 9.98
C ASP A 96 -23.64 26.20 9.49
N ILE A 97 -23.94 27.44 9.06
CA ILE A 97 -22.96 28.41 8.51
C ILE A 97 -21.65 28.48 9.28
N LYS A 98 -21.68 28.43 10.62
CA LYS A 98 -20.46 28.49 11.44
C LYS A 98 -19.50 27.34 11.14
N ASN A 99 -20.02 26.12 10.97
CA ASN A 99 -19.22 24.95 10.65
C ASN A 99 -18.77 24.97 9.18
N VAL A 100 -19.65 25.39 8.27
CA VAL A 100 -19.33 25.54 6.84
C VAL A 100 -18.21 26.57 6.63
N ASP A 101 -18.33 27.77 7.23
CA ASP A 101 -17.31 28.83 7.15
C ASP A 101 -15.97 28.35 7.74
N ARG A 102 -16.02 27.61 8.86
CA ARG A 102 -14.81 27.04 9.48
C ARG A 102 -14.13 26.02 8.56
N LEU A 103 -14.91 25.12 7.95
CA LEU A 103 -14.40 24.13 7.01
C LEU A 103 -13.82 24.80 5.76
N ASP A 104 -14.53 25.78 5.20
CA ASP A 104 -14.04 26.60 4.08
C ASP A 104 -12.70 27.27 4.41
N GLY A 105 -12.53 27.74 5.64
CA GLY A 105 -11.25 28.28 6.12
C GLY A 105 -10.13 27.22 6.13
N LEU A 106 -10.43 25.99 6.54
CA LEU A 106 -9.45 24.88 6.54
C LEU A 106 -9.11 24.43 5.12
N LEU A 107 -10.10 24.27 4.25
CA LEU A 107 -9.92 23.90 2.86
C LEU A 107 -9.16 24.99 2.08
N ALA A 108 -9.45 26.27 2.33
CA ALA A 108 -8.70 27.38 1.76
C ALA A 108 -7.21 27.33 2.15
N ARG A 109 -6.86 26.91 3.38
CA ARG A 109 -5.45 26.73 3.77
C ARG A 109 -4.75 25.66 2.93
N MET A 110 -5.44 24.59 2.55
CA MET A 110 -4.93 23.59 1.61
C MET A 110 -4.84 24.18 0.19
N GLY A 111 -5.84 24.95 -0.22
CA GLY A 111 -5.91 25.62 -1.53
C GLY A 111 -4.75 26.57 -1.80
N ARG A 112 -4.19 27.20 -0.75
CA ARG A 112 -2.99 28.07 -0.87
C ARG A 112 -1.72 27.34 -1.34
N HIS A 113 -1.71 26.02 -1.36
CA HIS A 113 -0.60 25.25 -1.94
C HIS A 113 -0.71 25.08 -3.45
N PHE A 114 -1.79 25.56 -4.06
CA PHE A 114 -2.01 25.54 -5.49
C PHE A 114 -1.82 26.94 -6.08
N GLU A 115 -1.26 26.97 -7.29
CA GLU A 115 -1.06 28.15 -8.11
C GLU A 115 -1.91 28.01 -9.37
N MET A 116 -2.52 29.11 -9.80
CA MET A 116 -3.32 29.13 -11.02
C MET A 116 -2.38 29.03 -12.23
N THR A 117 -2.75 28.20 -13.20
CA THR A 117 -2.01 28.03 -14.45
C THR A 117 -2.86 28.51 -15.61
N SER A 118 -2.21 29.09 -16.63
CA SER A 118 -2.85 29.35 -17.92
C SER A 118 -3.21 28.01 -18.57
N ALA A 119 -4.50 27.67 -18.58
CA ALA A 119 -5.04 26.55 -19.33
C ALA A 119 -5.91 27.07 -20.46
N GLU A 120 -6.02 26.33 -21.57
CA GLU A 120 -6.80 26.70 -22.76
C GLU A 120 -8.27 27.03 -22.42
N PHE A 121 -8.84 26.35 -21.41
CA PHE A 121 -10.21 26.55 -20.95
C PHE A 121 -10.33 27.48 -19.73
N GLY A 122 -9.30 28.29 -19.47
CA GLY A 122 -9.42 29.45 -18.59
C GLY A 122 -9.31 29.19 -17.10
N GLY A 123 -8.95 27.99 -16.62
CA GLY A 123 -8.69 27.80 -15.19
C GLY A 123 -8.22 26.41 -14.81
N SER A 124 -6.91 26.26 -14.63
CA SER A 124 -6.32 25.08 -14.00
C SER A 124 -5.52 25.51 -12.77
N VAL A 125 -5.32 24.57 -11.86
CA VAL A 125 -4.52 24.77 -10.65
C VAL A 125 -3.52 23.64 -10.51
N ILE A 126 -2.29 23.96 -10.16
CA ILE A 126 -1.22 22.99 -9.94
C ILE A 126 -0.46 23.32 -8.66
N SER A 127 0.25 22.35 -8.10
CA SER A 127 1.18 22.58 -7.00
C SER A 127 2.57 22.08 -7.36
N SER A 128 3.58 22.93 -7.17
CA SER A 128 4.99 22.53 -7.27
C SER A 128 5.49 21.78 -6.03
N ARG A 129 4.71 21.74 -4.95
CA ARG A 129 5.12 21.22 -3.64
C ARG A 129 4.52 19.86 -3.29
N MET A 130 3.63 19.33 -4.14
CA MET A 130 2.89 18.10 -3.90
C MET A 130 2.88 17.22 -5.14
N SER A 131 2.85 15.90 -4.96
CA SER A 131 2.70 14.98 -6.09
C SER A 131 1.34 15.16 -6.79
N ASN A 132 1.27 14.84 -8.08
CA ASN A 132 0.00 14.87 -8.84
C ASN A 132 -1.10 14.01 -8.18
N SER A 133 -0.72 12.89 -7.54
CA SER A 133 -1.68 12.02 -6.84
C SER A 133 -2.27 12.69 -5.60
N THR A 134 -1.44 13.39 -4.83
CA THR A 134 -1.85 14.15 -3.64
C THR A 134 -2.70 15.36 -4.05
N GLN A 135 -2.26 16.10 -5.07
CA GLN A 135 -3.03 17.22 -5.63
C GLN A 135 -4.44 16.79 -6.04
N ARG A 136 -4.57 15.69 -6.80
CA ARG A 136 -5.87 15.17 -7.24
C ARG A 136 -6.80 14.85 -6.07
N LYS A 137 -6.29 14.18 -5.04
CA LYS A 137 -7.09 13.81 -3.85
C LYS A 137 -7.55 15.03 -3.06
N ILE A 138 -6.71 16.05 -2.94
CA ILE A 138 -7.09 17.31 -2.27
C ILE A 138 -8.19 18.03 -3.05
N LEU A 139 -8.09 18.12 -4.38
CA LEU A 139 -9.15 18.71 -5.21
C LEU A 139 -10.48 17.95 -5.07
N ILE A 140 -10.45 16.62 -5.00
CA ILE A 140 -11.64 15.82 -4.77
C ILE A 140 -12.25 16.12 -3.39
N LEU A 141 -11.43 16.22 -2.34
CA LEU A 141 -11.91 16.62 -1.01
C LEU A 141 -12.59 17.99 -1.03
N MET A 142 -12.00 18.98 -1.73
CA MET A 142 -12.58 20.32 -1.86
C MET A 142 -13.91 20.35 -2.60
N ARG A 143 -14.22 19.32 -3.41
CA ARG A 143 -15.51 19.16 -4.09
C ARG A 143 -16.54 18.38 -3.27
N GLY A 144 -16.15 17.83 -2.13
CA GLY A 144 -17.06 17.14 -1.23
C GLY A 144 -18.12 18.11 -0.67
N SER A 145 -19.37 17.65 -0.64
CA SER A 145 -20.47 18.41 -0.02
C SER A 145 -20.67 17.93 1.42
N VAL A 146 -20.40 18.75 2.42
CA VAL A 146 -20.65 18.39 3.83
C VAL A 146 -22.09 18.64 4.29
N MET A 147 -22.92 19.18 3.41
CA MET A 147 -24.31 19.52 3.71
C MET A 147 -25.19 18.28 3.85
N THR A 148 -24.80 17.16 3.24
CA THR A 148 -25.53 15.89 3.30
C THR A 148 -24.71 14.83 4.01
N GLY A 149 -25.37 13.85 4.64
CA GLY A 149 -24.69 12.75 5.33
C GLY A 149 -23.80 11.91 4.42
N GLU A 150 -24.31 11.54 3.24
CA GLU A 150 -23.54 10.85 2.21
C GLU A 150 -22.30 11.65 1.77
N GLY A 151 -22.45 12.97 1.62
CA GLY A 151 -21.36 13.83 1.20
C GLY A 151 -20.30 14.03 2.30
N ARG A 152 -20.70 14.11 3.58
CA ARG A 152 -19.77 14.06 4.73
C ARG A 152 -18.99 12.74 4.76
N PHE A 153 -19.66 11.63 4.52
CA PHE A 153 -19.03 10.32 4.44
C PHE A 153 -18.01 10.24 3.28
N HIS A 154 -18.34 10.84 2.13
CA HIS A 154 -17.40 10.96 1.02
C HIS A 154 -16.19 11.83 1.36
N CYS A 155 -16.38 12.97 2.05
CA CYS A 155 -15.29 13.80 2.54
C CYS A 155 -14.36 13.00 3.47
N LEU A 156 -14.93 12.26 4.42
CA LEU A 156 -14.18 11.43 5.36
C LEU A 156 -13.31 10.38 4.65
N LYS A 157 -13.88 9.69 3.65
CA LYS A 157 -13.14 8.74 2.82
C LYS A 157 -12.00 9.40 2.03
N ASN A 158 -12.19 10.63 1.55
CA ASN A 158 -11.13 11.38 0.88
C ASN A 158 -10.04 11.84 1.83
N VAL A 159 -10.38 12.27 3.05
CA VAL A 159 -9.40 12.58 4.10
C VAL A 159 -8.52 11.35 4.37
N ARG A 160 -9.12 10.16 4.51
CA ARG A 160 -8.39 8.89 4.63
C ARG A 160 -7.45 8.65 3.47
N SER A 161 -7.94 8.85 2.24
CA SER A 161 -7.19 8.65 1.00
C SER A 161 -5.99 9.59 0.91
N ILE A 162 -6.15 10.86 1.31
CA ILE A 162 -5.07 11.85 1.40
C ILE A 162 -4.06 11.44 2.47
N ALA A 163 -4.52 11.10 3.67
CA ALA A 163 -3.67 10.71 4.79
C ALA A 163 -2.82 9.47 4.45
N ASN A 164 -3.45 8.44 3.89
CA ASN A 164 -2.76 7.24 3.42
C ASN A 164 -1.72 7.57 2.34
N ARG A 165 -2.04 8.49 1.43
CA ARG A 165 -1.12 8.92 0.38
C ARG A 165 0.08 9.67 0.95
N ILE A 166 -0.15 10.60 1.88
CA ILE A 166 0.91 11.33 2.59
C ILE A 166 1.79 10.36 3.36
N LEU A 167 1.19 9.44 4.12
CA LEU A 167 1.93 8.41 4.85
C LEU A 167 2.83 7.60 3.90
N THR A 168 2.28 7.12 2.78
CA THR A 168 3.05 6.36 1.80
C THR A 168 4.20 7.18 1.21
N GLU A 169 3.97 8.44 0.82
CA GLU A 169 5.02 9.29 0.24
C GLU A 169 6.12 9.64 1.25
N VAL A 170 5.76 9.90 2.50
CA VAL A 170 6.71 10.22 3.58
C VAL A 170 7.47 8.97 4.02
N LEU A 171 6.82 7.81 4.01
CA LEU A 171 7.43 6.54 4.37
C LEU A 171 8.32 6.00 3.25
N GLN A 172 8.02 6.31 2.00
CA GLN A 172 8.70 5.76 0.82
C GLN A 172 10.24 5.87 0.88
N PRO A 173 10.86 7.00 1.25
CA PRO A 173 12.32 7.08 1.41
C PRO A 173 12.87 6.04 2.39
N PHE A 174 12.20 5.84 3.53
CA PHE A 174 12.61 4.85 4.53
C PHE A 174 12.51 3.42 4.00
N LEU A 175 11.49 3.12 3.18
CA LEU A 175 11.31 1.80 2.58
C LEU A 175 12.27 1.56 1.41
N SER A 176 12.57 2.58 0.62
CA SER A 176 13.50 2.49 -0.51
C SER A 176 14.96 2.38 -0.10
N ILE A 177 15.30 2.85 1.11
CA ILE A 177 16.64 2.68 1.70
C ILE A 177 16.81 1.27 2.29
N THR A 178 15.73 0.48 2.41
CA THR A 178 15.82 -0.92 2.85
C THR A 178 16.79 -1.65 1.93
N SER A 179 17.99 -1.90 2.45
CA SER A 179 19.05 -2.60 1.75
C SER A 179 18.62 -4.03 1.46
N THR A 180 19.07 -4.59 0.34
CA THR A 180 18.88 -6.01 0.04
C THR A 180 19.41 -6.89 1.18
N THR A 181 20.44 -6.45 1.89
CA THR A 181 20.97 -7.12 3.09
C THR A 181 19.92 -7.21 4.20
N MET A 182 19.21 -6.12 4.54
CA MET A 182 18.14 -6.16 5.55
C MET A 182 17.00 -7.11 5.16
N ILE A 183 16.66 -7.17 3.87
CA ILE A 183 15.66 -8.11 3.36
C ILE A 183 16.14 -9.56 3.56
N TRP A 184 17.40 -9.85 3.23
CA TRP A 184 17.96 -11.19 3.40
C TRP A 184 18.16 -11.56 4.87
N ASP A 185 18.54 -10.62 5.73
CA ASP A 185 18.66 -10.84 7.17
C ASP A 185 17.31 -11.22 7.79
N ALA A 186 16.24 -10.50 7.44
CA ALA A 186 14.90 -10.82 7.90
C ALA A 186 14.44 -12.23 7.48
N LEU A 187 14.75 -12.65 6.25
CA LEU A 187 14.44 -14.01 5.80
C LEU A 187 15.32 -15.06 6.50
N ARG A 188 16.61 -14.78 6.68
CA ARG A 188 17.54 -15.69 7.38
C ARG A 188 17.20 -15.87 8.85
N ASN A 189 16.71 -14.83 9.53
CA ASN A 189 16.21 -14.90 10.91
C ASN A 189 15.03 -15.88 11.06
N ARG A 190 14.34 -16.18 9.95
CA ARG A 190 13.24 -17.16 9.87
C ARG A 190 13.69 -18.48 9.24
N ASN A 191 15.00 -18.70 9.16
CA ASN A 191 15.63 -19.87 8.53
C ASN A 191 15.16 -20.08 7.08
N CYS A 192 14.86 -18.98 6.39
CA CYS A 192 14.51 -18.96 4.97
C CYS A 192 15.69 -18.41 4.16
N GLN A 193 15.89 -18.97 2.96
CA GLN A 193 16.93 -18.54 2.05
C GLN A 193 16.34 -18.36 0.64
N PHE A 194 16.74 -17.28 -0.02
CA PHE A 194 16.45 -17.04 -1.42
C PHE A 194 17.76 -17.12 -2.22
N LEU A 195 17.84 -18.08 -3.12
CA LEU A 195 19.01 -18.40 -3.93
C LEU A 195 19.15 -17.59 -5.24
N GLY A 196 18.26 -16.63 -5.50
CA GLY A 196 18.34 -15.74 -6.66
C GLY A 196 17.34 -16.06 -7.79
N PRO A 197 17.02 -15.09 -8.67
CA PRO A 197 15.96 -15.23 -9.68
C PRO A 197 16.13 -16.40 -10.66
N ASP A 198 17.36 -16.70 -11.08
CA ASP A 198 17.64 -17.70 -12.11
C ASP A 198 17.46 -19.14 -11.60
N LEU A 199 17.81 -19.39 -10.34
CA LEU A 199 17.72 -20.72 -9.73
C LEU A 199 16.25 -21.14 -9.48
N TYR A 200 15.34 -20.18 -9.28
CA TYR A 200 13.91 -20.48 -9.10
C TYR A 200 13.07 -20.36 -10.38
N GLN A 201 13.59 -19.74 -11.44
CA GLN A 201 12.97 -19.79 -12.77
C GLN A 201 13.30 -21.09 -13.50
N ALA A 202 14.42 -21.75 -13.13
CA ALA A 202 14.58 -23.16 -13.43
C ALA A 202 13.43 -23.92 -12.76
N ARG A 203 12.58 -24.57 -13.58
CA ARG A 203 11.57 -25.52 -13.08
C ARG A 203 12.18 -26.36 -11.96
N PRO A 204 11.50 -26.66 -10.86
CA PRO A 204 11.98 -27.64 -9.91
C PRO A 204 12.00 -29.01 -10.61
N VAL A 205 13.07 -29.34 -11.33
CA VAL A 205 13.27 -30.63 -12.01
C VAL A 205 13.69 -31.70 -10.99
N SER A 206 13.29 -31.60 -9.71
CA SER A 206 13.78 -32.54 -8.70
C SER A 206 12.85 -32.89 -7.54
N GLU A 207 11.65 -32.32 -7.43
CA GLU A 207 10.69 -32.78 -6.40
C GLU A 207 9.53 -33.63 -6.95
N THR A 208 9.26 -33.58 -8.26
CA THR A 208 8.22 -34.40 -8.92
C THR A 208 8.74 -35.70 -9.55
N GLN A 209 10.07 -35.95 -9.55
CA GLN A 209 10.67 -37.14 -10.18
C GLN A 209 11.65 -37.91 -9.29
N VAL A 210 11.36 -38.07 -7.99
CA VAL A 210 12.05 -39.08 -7.16
C VAL A 210 11.21 -40.36 -7.09
N SER A 211 10.85 -40.91 -8.25
CA SER A 211 10.26 -42.26 -8.36
C SER A 211 10.23 -42.79 -9.81
N SER A 212 11.35 -42.73 -10.53
CA SER A 212 11.65 -43.68 -11.63
C SER A 212 12.96 -43.28 -12.29
N ASP A 213 13.77 -44.29 -12.62
CA ASP A 213 14.93 -44.24 -13.51
C ASP A 213 16.27 -43.75 -12.95
N ARG A 214 17.03 -44.75 -12.48
CA ARG A 214 18.49 -44.74 -12.47
C ARG A 214 19.00 -44.86 -13.91
N SER A 215 19.27 -43.76 -14.60
CA SER A 215 20.33 -43.67 -15.64
C SER A 215 20.30 -42.30 -16.31
N ALA A 216 21.47 -41.89 -16.82
CA ALA A 216 21.74 -40.66 -17.59
C ALA A 216 21.96 -39.36 -16.78
N GLN A 217 23.19 -39.19 -16.29
CA GLN A 217 23.71 -37.88 -15.89
C GLN A 217 24.93 -37.54 -16.76
N ARG A 218 24.74 -36.75 -17.82
CA ARG A 218 25.81 -36.05 -18.55
C ARG A 218 25.43 -34.58 -18.78
N ARG A 219 26.26 -33.72 -18.17
CA ARG A 219 26.60 -32.31 -18.50
C ARG A 219 25.51 -31.24 -18.54
N ALA A 220 25.67 -30.23 -17.69
CA ALA A 220 26.11 -28.88 -18.11
C ALA A 220 26.67 -28.12 -16.89
N GLY A 221 27.86 -27.56 -17.02
CA GLY A 221 28.60 -26.89 -15.96
C GLY A 221 28.10 -25.48 -15.67
N ARG A 222 27.74 -25.26 -14.40
CA ARG A 222 28.00 -24.08 -13.56
C ARG A 222 27.44 -24.43 -12.17
N THR A 223 28.31 -24.84 -11.25
CA THR A 223 27.91 -25.23 -9.90
C THR A 223 27.89 -24.00 -8.98
N PRO A 224 26.77 -23.66 -8.33
CA PRO A 224 26.79 -23.02 -7.03
C PRO A 224 27.48 -23.97 -6.03
N ARG A 225 28.29 -23.44 -5.11
CA ARG A 225 28.86 -24.22 -4.00
C ARG A 225 27.73 -24.62 -3.03
N ASP A 226 27.06 -25.74 -3.31
CA ASP A 226 26.22 -26.42 -2.33
C ASP A 226 27.11 -27.09 -1.28
N ILE A 227 27.15 -26.54 -0.07
CA ILE A 227 27.69 -27.24 1.09
C ILE A 227 26.61 -28.22 1.57
N ARG A 228 26.64 -29.44 1.03
CA ARG A 228 25.96 -30.58 1.66
C ARG A 228 26.73 -30.96 2.93
N THR A 229 26.19 -30.64 4.10
CA THR A 229 26.62 -31.22 5.38
C THR A 229 26.33 -32.72 5.38
N ARG A 230 27.34 -33.54 5.07
CA ARG A 230 27.26 -35.00 5.19
C ARG A 230 27.44 -35.41 6.65
N HIS A 231 26.35 -35.77 7.32
CA HIS A 231 26.42 -36.68 8.46
C HIS A 231 26.84 -38.06 7.97
N ARG A 232 28.06 -38.51 8.33
CA ARG A 232 28.52 -39.87 8.11
C ARG A 232 28.45 -40.62 9.43
N SER A 233 27.40 -41.44 9.60
CA SER A 233 27.30 -42.42 10.66
C SER A 233 28.33 -43.53 10.39
N ARG A 234 29.33 -43.67 11.27
CA ARG A 234 30.35 -44.73 11.18
C ARG A 234 29.88 -45.92 12.00
N THR A 235 29.47 -46.99 11.32
CA THR A 235 29.39 -48.34 11.90
C THR A 235 30.81 -48.89 12.04
N GLN A 236 31.09 -49.48 13.20
CA GLN A 236 32.31 -50.20 13.54
C GLN A 236 32.39 -51.51 12.75
N ASP A 237 33.58 -51.89 12.26
CA ASP A 237 34.11 -53.26 12.30
C ASP A 237 35.55 -53.33 11.75
N GLY A 238 36.45 -53.89 12.57
CA GLY A 238 37.42 -54.93 12.16
C GLY A 238 38.73 -54.60 11.41
N SER A 239 39.79 -54.30 12.19
CA SER A 239 41.18 -54.83 12.08
C SER A 239 42.22 -54.37 11.01
N PRO A 240 43.54 -54.49 11.33
CA PRO A 240 44.57 -53.48 11.00
C PRO A 240 45.70 -53.98 10.08
N ARG A 241 46.41 -53.08 9.37
CA ARG A 241 47.81 -53.24 8.91
C ARG A 241 48.51 -51.88 8.68
N ASP A 242 49.45 -51.60 9.58
CA ASP A 242 50.85 -51.14 9.45
C ASP A 242 51.34 -50.12 8.38
N HIS A 243 52.18 -49.21 8.93
CA HIS A 243 53.28 -48.41 8.34
C HIS A 243 52.89 -47.18 7.49
N ALA A 244 53.51 -45.99 7.60
CA ALA A 244 54.60 -45.46 8.41
C ALA A 244 54.51 -43.91 8.41
N GLU A 245 55.28 -43.31 9.32
CA GLU A 245 55.44 -41.90 9.70
C GLU A 245 55.84 -40.94 8.54
N ASP A 246 55.45 -39.66 8.62
CA ASP A 246 56.39 -38.53 8.79
C ASP A 246 55.64 -37.18 8.99
N ASP A 247 56.37 -36.23 9.56
CA ASP A 247 56.03 -35.23 10.58
C ASP A 247 55.36 -33.90 10.15
N GLY A 248 54.72 -33.25 11.14
CA GLY A 248 54.30 -31.84 11.06
C GLY A 248 53.30 -31.33 12.13
N ALA A 249 53.64 -31.44 13.43
CA ALA A 249 52.98 -30.76 14.57
C ALA A 249 53.27 -29.23 14.53
N LEU A 250 52.50 -28.23 15.04
CA LEU A 250 51.37 -28.06 15.99
C LEU A 250 50.89 -26.55 15.85
N PRO A 251 50.09 -25.93 16.78
CA PRO A 251 48.68 -26.06 17.22
C PRO A 251 47.79 -24.93 16.60
N ASP A 252 46.50 -24.66 16.84
CA ASP A 252 45.68 -24.80 18.04
C ASP A 252 44.18 -24.71 17.68
N ARG A 253 43.34 -25.50 18.36
CA ARG A 253 41.88 -25.54 18.19
C ARG A 253 41.24 -24.42 19.00
N LEU A 254 40.57 -23.47 18.34
CA LEU A 254 39.46 -22.73 18.94
C LEU A 254 38.15 -23.37 18.46
N GLU A 255 37.34 -23.74 19.43
CA GLU A 255 36.09 -24.48 19.31
C GLU A 255 35.04 -23.70 18.52
N ASP A 256 34.57 -24.28 17.41
CA ASP A 256 33.46 -23.73 16.61
C ASP A 256 32.13 -24.28 17.17
N ARG A 257 31.61 -23.61 18.19
CA ARG A 257 30.20 -23.66 18.59
C ARG A 257 29.52 -22.44 17.97
N ASP A 258 28.75 -22.64 16.90
CA ASP A 258 27.46 -22.00 16.62
C ASP A 258 27.01 -22.24 15.17
N GLN A 259 26.44 -23.42 14.90
CA GLN A 259 25.59 -23.62 13.71
C GLN A 259 24.12 -23.50 14.11
N PRO A 260 23.31 -22.62 13.48
CA PRO A 260 21.90 -22.51 13.78
C PRO A 260 21.12 -23.74 13.28
N PRO A 261 20.10 -24.21 14.04
CA PRO A 261 19.35 -25.42 13.70
C PRO A 261 18.45 -25.21 12.47
N LEU A 262 18.25 -26.28 11.70
CA LEU A 262 17.33 -26.35 10.56
C LEU A 262 15.89 -25.97 10.96
N PRO A 263 15.11 -25.34 10.06
CA PRO A 263 13.76 -24.86 10.36
C PRO A 263 12.82 -25.98 10.83
N ASN A 264 12.03 -25.67 11.86
CA ASN A 264 10.95 -26.52 12.36
C ASN A 264 9.91 -26.76 11.24
N PRO A 265 9.63 -28.02 10.83
CA PRO A 265 8.74 -28.33 9.69
C PRO A 265 7.26 -27.93 9.83
N LEU A 266 6.87 -27.34 10.97
CA LEU A 266 5.47 -27.15 11.37
C LEU A 266 4.79 -25.85 10.87
N GLN A 267 5.42 -25.06 9.99
CA GLN A 267 4.88 -23.76 9.54
C GLN A 267 4.85 -23.55 8.02
N ARG A 268 4.79 -24.61 7.20
CA ARG A 268 4.67 -24.50 5.74
C ARG A 268 3.23 -24.72 5.26
N PRO A 269 2.52 -23.69 4.73
CA PRO A 269 1.12 -23.82 4.32
C PRO A 269 0.92 -24.66 3.04
N ASP A 270 1.98 -24.89 2.29
CA ASP A 270 2.07 -25.61 1.02
C ASP A 270 2.20 -27.13 1.17
N VAL A 271 2.60 -27.60 2.36
CA VAL A 271 2.95 -29.00 2.60
C VAL A 271 2.13 -29.59 3.76
N ARG A 272 1.69 -30.84 3.61
CA ARG A 272 1.06 -31.61 4.70
C ARG A 272 2.06 -32.64 5.26
N PRO A 273 2.38 -32.59 6.56
CA PRO A 273 3.17 -33.64 7.20
C PRO A 273 2.31 -34.90 7.38
N ARG A 274 2.83 -36.05 6.98
CA ARG A 274 2.29 -37.36 7.37
C ARG A 274 3.17 -37.95 8.47
N PRO A 275 2.67 -38.03 9.72
CA PRO A 275 3.42 -38.66 10.80
C PRO A 275 3.62 -40.15 10.49
N ARG A 276 4.76 -40.68 10.89
CA ARG A 276 5.09 -42.10 10.83
C ARG A 276 5.66 -42.49 12.19
N GLU A 277 5.16 -43.56 12.77
CA GLU A 277 5.71 -44.08 14.03
C GLU A 277 7.20 -44.41 13.84
N ASN A 278 8.03 -43.84 14.72
CA ASN A 278 9.48 -44.00 14.76
C ASN A 278 10.24 -43.68 13.45
N LYS A 279 9.67 -42.84 12.57
CA LYS A 279 10.33 -42.37 11.33
C LYS A 279 10.10 -40.89 11.09
N SER A 280 11.01 -40.25 10.35
CA SER A 280 10.87 -38.86 9.93
C SER A 280 9.54 -38.64 9.18
N PRO A 281 8.82 -37.54 9.47
CA PRO A 281 7.55 -37.25 8.80
C PRO A 281 7.78 -37.04 7.30
N VAL A 282 6.88 -37.59 6.48
CA VAL A 282 6.93 -37.37 5.03
C VAL A 282 6.12 -36.12 4.71
N LEU A 283 6.76 -35.21 3.99
CA LEU A 283 6.17 -33.98 3.49
C LEU A 283 5.57 -34.25 2.12
N ARG A 284 4.27 -33.94 1.95
CA ARG A 284 3.60 -33.96 0.64
C ARG A 284 3.03 -32.60 0.32
N LEU A 285 3.22 -32.15 -0.92
CA LEU A 285 2.59 -30.95 -1.43
C LEU A 285 1.06 -31.09 -1.40
N LYS A 286 0.34 -30.02 -1.10
CA LYS A 286 -1.11 -30.04 -1.22
C LYS A 286 -1.53 -30.11 -2.71
N PRO A 287 -2.67 -30.75 -3.03
CA PRO A 287 -3.14 -30.86 -4.41
C PRO A 287 -3.31 -29.49 -5.09
N GLU A 288 -3.71 -28.47 -4.32
CA GLU A 288 -3.87 -27.09 -4.78
C GLU A 288 -2.56 -26.37 -5.17
N PHE A 289 -1.39 -27.00 -5.00
CA PHE A 289 -0.09 -26.44 -5.37
C PHE A 289 0.70 -27.34 -6.34
N GLU A 290 0.07 -28.35 -6.94
CA GLU A 290 0.73 -29.23 -7.92
C GLU A 290 1.18 -28.47 -9.18
N GLU A 291 0.45 -27.41 -9.54
CA GLU A 291 0.83 -26.47 -10.60
C GLU A 291 1.91 -25.49 -10.12
N PHE A 292 2.96 -25.33 -10.92
CA PHE A 292 4.12 -24.49 -10.57
C PHE A 292 3.73 -23.04 -10.29
N ASP A 293 2.80 -22.47 -11.04
CA ASP A 293 2.38 -21.08 -10.89
C ASP A 293 1.66 -20.84 -9.56
N ASP A 294 0.85 -21.80 -9.10
CA ASP A 294 0.15 -21.72 -7.82
C ASP A 294 1.10 -21.89 -6.64
N PHE A 295 2.01 -22.87 -6.73
CA PHE A 295 3.10 -23.02 -5.76
C PHE A 295 3.97 -21.76 -5.68
N ARG A 296 4.40 -21.23 -6.83
CA ARG A 296 5.24 -20.03 -6.91
C ARG A 296 4.54 -18.82 -6.31
N ARG A 297 3.24 -18.69 -6.55
CA ARG A 297 2.44 -17.62 -5.98
C ARG A 297 2.35 -17.72 -4.45
N GLU A 298 2.13 -18.90 -3.89
CA GLU A 298 2.10 -19.05 -2.42
C GLU A 298 3.49 -18.86 -1.80
N HIS A 299 4.55 -19.30 -2.47
CA HIS A 299 5.94 -19.00 -2.09
C HIS A 299 6.18 -17.49 -1.99
N ASP A 300 5.88 -16.74 -3.04
CA ASP A 300 6.12 -15.28 -3.06
C ASP A 300 5.27 -14.57 -2.01
N ILE A 301 4.03 -15.04 -1.79
CA ILE A 301 3.17 -14.56 -0.73
C ILE A 301 3.78 -14.81 0.66
N SER A 302 4.31 -16.01 0.90
CA SER A 302 4.95 -16.38 2.16
C SER A 302 6.19 -15.53 2.43
N LEU A 303 7.00 -15.29 1.39
CA LEU A 303 8.18 -14.42 1.47
C LEU A 303 7.80 -12.99 1.86
N VAL A 304 6.81 -12.40 1.18
CA VAL A 304 6.35 -11.03 1.50
C VAL A 304 5.71 -10.96 2.88
N ARG A 305 4.91 -11.97 3.29
CA ARG A 305 4.36 -12.04 4.66
C ARG A 305 5.46 -12.07 5.72
N THR A 306 6.51 -12.86 5.48
CA THR A 306 7.63 -12.99 6.41
C THR A 306 8.34 -11.66 6.60
N LEU A 307 8.64 -10.95 5.50
CA LEU A 307 9.21 -9.61 5.57
C LEU A 307 8.32 -8.64 6.37
N MET A 308 7.01 -8.66 6.12
CA MET A 308 6.07 -7.82 6.89
C MET A 308 6.03 -8.17 8.38
N HIS A 309 6.15 -9.45 8.75
CA HIS A 309 6.23 -9.88 10.15
C HIS A 309 7.49 -9.40 10.85
N GLU A 310 8.61 -9.31 10.13
CA GLU A 310 9.88 -8.75 10.62
C GLU A 310 9.92 -7.21 10.54
N GLY A 311 8.81 -6.55 10.19
CA GLY A 311 8.74 -5.09 10.06
C GLY A 311 9.49 -4.53 8.85
N VAL A 312 9.84 -5.39 7.89
CA VAL A 312 10.50 -5.01 6.63
C VAL A 312 9.45 -4.82 5.55
N PHE A 313 9.16 -3.56 5.25
CA PHE A 313 8.19 -3.19 4.22
C PHE A 313 8.92 -2.81 2.93
N VAL A 314 8.57 -3.48 1.83
CA VAL A 314 9.29 -3.36 0.55
C VAL A 314 8.31 -2.99 -0.55
N ASP A 315 8.65 -1.98 -1.36
CA ASP A 315 7.82 -1.58 -2.51
C ASP A 315 7.83 -2.64 -3.63
N LYS A 316 6.72 -2.72 -4.38
CA LYS A 316 6.52 -3.63 -5.52
C LYS A 316 7.65 -3.59 -6.55
N VAL A 317 8.27 -2.43 -6.78
CA VAL A 317 9.34 -2.25 -7.75
C VAL A 317 10.59 -2.98 -7.28
N VAL A 318 10.93 -2.81 -5.99
CA VAL A 318 12.07 -3.48 -5.35
C VAL A 318 11.81 -4.99 -5.30
N LEU A 319 10.61 -5.43 -4.90
CA LEU A 319 10.25 -6.85 -4.88
C LEU A 319 10.33 -7.49 -6.28
N SER A 320 9.82 -6.82 -7.31
CA SER A 320 9.88 -7.29 -8.69
C SER A 320 11.34 -7.45 -9.14
N LYS A 321 12.20 -6.46 -8.86
CA LYS A 321 13.63 -6.53 -9.21
C LYS A 321 14.37 -7.60 -8.41
N LEU A 322 14.07 -7.76 -7.12
CA LEU A 322 14.76 -8.68 -6.22
C LEU A 322 14.41 -10.15 -6.49
N ILE A 323 13.12 -10.44 -6.64
CA ILE A 323 12.62 -11.82 -6.75
C ILE A 323 12.73 -12.32 -8.20
N TYR A 324 12.53 -11.43 -9.17
CA TYR A 324 12.47 -11.82 -10.58
C TYR A 324 13.60 -11.26 -11.44
N GLY A 325 14.41 -10.31 -10.95
CA GLY A 325 15.44 -9.66 -11.78
C GLY A 325 14.87 -8.69 -12.81
N THR A 326 13.55 -8.42 -12.80
CA THR A 326 12.87 -7.62 -13.82
C THR A 326 11.84 -6.69 -13.20
N TRP A 327 11.54 -5.57 -13.86
CA TRP A 327 10.48 -4.63 -13.48
C TRP A 327 9.09 -5.02 -14.04
N ARG A 328 8.99 -6.03 -14.89
CA ARG A 328 7.73 -6.41 -15.56
C ARG A 328 6.72 -7.07 -14.61
N LYS A 329 7.19 -7.66 -13.51
CA LYS A 329 6.34 -8.29 -12.48
C LYS A 329 5.82 -7.29 -11.43
N ARG A 330 5.97 -5.97 -11.64
CA ARG A 330 5.39 -4.91 -10.78
C ARG A 330 3.89 -5.07 -10.52
N PRO A 331 3.02 -5.31 -11.53
CA PRO A 331 1.59 -5.49 -11.29
C PRO A 331 1.28 -6.78 -10.51
N TYR A 332 2.05 -7.85 -10.78
CA TYR A 332 1.94 -9.11 -10.04
C TYR A 332 2.31 -8.96 -8.56
N MET A 333 3.40 -8.26 -8.27
CA MET A 333 3.81 -7.93 -6.89
C MET A 333 2.79 -7.05 -6.19
N GLN A 334 2.20 -6.08 -6.89
CA GLN A 334 1.08 -5.30 -6.35
C GLN A 334 -0.10 -6.22 -6.01
N SER A 335 -0.47 -7.17 -6.88
CA SER A 335 -1.54 -8.13 -6.58
C SER A 335 -1.25 -9.00 -5.35
N ILE A 336 0.01 -9.39 -5.13
CA ILE A 336 0.42 -10.11 -3.91
C ILE A 336 0.30 -9.23 -2.67
N LEU A 337 0.82 -8.00 -2.72
CA LEU A 337 0.70 -7.03 -1.63
C LEU A 337 -0.78 -6.78 -1.30
N ASP A 338 -1.60 -6.58 -2.32
CA ASP A 338 -3.05 -6.44 -2.20
C ASP A 338 -3.66 -7.70 -1.56
N ARG A 339 -3.26 -8.91 -1.97
CA ARG A 339 -3.78 -10.17 -1.40
C ARG A 339 -3.39 -10.36 0.08
N ILE A 340 -2.16 -10.03 0.45
CA ILE A 340 -1.65 -10.16 1.83
C ILE A 340 -2.29 -9.12 2.75
N THR A 341 -2.48 -7.91 2.24
CA THR A 341 -3.22 -6.87 2.95
C THR A 341 -4.71 -7.24 3.03
N ASN A 342 -5.29 -7.86 2.00
CA ASN A 342 -6.72 -8.21 1.87
C ASN A 342 -7.29 -9.22 2.88
N ARG A 343 -6.50 -10.08 3.55
CA ARG A 343 -7.06 -10.93 4.63
C ARG A 343 -7.59 -10.12 5.83
N LYS A 344 -7.26 -8.82 5.92
CA LYS A 344 -7.87 -7.80 6.81
C LYS A 344 -8.00 -6.42 6.13
N ALA A 345 -7.97 -6.30 4.79
CA ALA A 345 -7.95 -4.96 4.16
C ALA A 345 -9.30 -4.24 4.25
N SER A 346 -10.39 -4.97 4.48
CA SER A 346 -11.67 -4.34 4.83
C SER A 346 -11.60 -3.61 6.17
N GLU A 347 -10.74 -4.04 7.09
CA GLU A 347 -10.54 -3.44 8.43
C GLU A 347 -9.40 -2.42 8.45
N ARG A 348 -8.36 -2.59 7.62
CA ARG A 348 -7.23 -1.64 7.56
C ARG A 348 -7.64 -0.34 6.89
N LYS A 349 -7.31 0.76 7.57
CA LYS A 349 -7.65 2.11 7.11
C LYS A 349 -6.56 2.71 6.23
N PHE A 350 -5.30 2.35 6.46
CA PHE A 350 -4.11 2.74 5.70
C PHE A 350 -3.34 1.52 5.16
N ASP A 351 -2.54 1.75 4.11
CA ASP A 351 -1.69 0.72 3.48
C ASP A 351 -0.56 0.28 4.42
N PHE A 352 -0.04 1.24 5.19
CA PHE A 352 0.94 1.04 6.26
C PHE A 352 0.38 1.63 7.56
N PRO A 353 0.70 1.07 8.73
CA PRO A 353 0.27 1.66 9.99
C PRO A 353 1.06 2.95 10.26
N ALA A 354 0.41 3.96 10.86
CA ALA A 354 1.09 5.22 11.20
C ALA A 354 2.25 5.00 12.19
N SER A 355 2.13 3.99 13.05
CA SER A 355 3.16 3.57 14.01
C SER A 355 4.47 3.14 13.35
N LEU A 356 4.43 2.63 12.11
CA LEU A 356 5.63 2.28 11.35
C LEU A 356 6.43 3.53 10.99
N LEU A 357 5.76 4.61 10.58
CA LEU A 357 6.44 5.88 10.34
C LEU A 357 7.05 6.41 11.64
N ALA A 358 6.33 6.31 12.75
CA ALA A 358 6.85 6.68 14.07
C ALA A 358 8.13 5.90 14.41
N GLN A 359 8.13 4.59 14.18
CA GLN A 359 9.29 3.72 14.37
C GLN A 359 10.46 4.14 13.48
N LYS A 360 10.23 4.33 12.18
CA LYS A 360 11.30 4.71 11.23
C LYS A 360 11.89 6.09 11.51
N ILE A 361 11.09 7.03 12.02
CA ILE A 361 11.60 8.32 12.50
C ILE A 361 12.50 8.11 13.72
N ARG A 362 12.11 7.26 14.69
CA ARG A 362 12.91 6.95 15.89
C ARG A 362 14.21 6.19 15.60
N GLU A 363 14.23 5.36 14.56
CA GLU A 363 15.42 4.64 14.10
C GLU A 363 16.32 5.51 13.20
N GLY A 364 15.77 6.59 12.64
CA GLY A 364 16.45 7.46 11.68
C GLY A 364 17.50 8.42 12.28
N PRO A 365 18.16 9.21 11.42
CA PRO A 365 19.17 10.19 11.84
C PRO A 365 18.59 11.28 12.77
N ARG A 366 19.45 11.88 13.61
CA ARG A 366 19.07 12.87 14.65
C ARG A 366 18.13 14.01 14.18
N PRO A 367 18.27 14.59 12.96
CA PRO A 367 17.37 15.65 12.50
C PRO A 367 15.90 15.23 12.37
N LEU A 368 15.64 13.94 12.08
CA LEU A 368 14.28 13.42 11.97
C LEU A 368 13.72 13.08 13.36
N ARG A 369 14.53 12.46 14.23
CA ARG A 369 14.15 12.09 15.60
C ARG A 369 13.72 13.28 16.45
N SER A 370 14.38 14.41 16.29
CA SER A 370 14.11 15.65 17.03
C SER A 370 13.08 16.56 16.35
N SER A 371 12.54 16.17 15.18
CA SER A 371 11.62 17.01 14.43
C SER A 371 10.23 17.03 15.06
N GLN A 372 9.91 18.13 15.74
CA GLN A 372 8.57 18.37 16.28
C GLN A 372 7.49 18.37 15.17
N ARG A 373 7.84 18.77 13.94
CA ARG A 373 6.92 18.73 12.79
C ARG A 373 6.55 17.29 12.42
N MET A 374 7.53 16.39 12.36
CA MET A 374 7.29 14.99 12.05
C MET A 374 6.49 14.30 13.15
N ALA A 375 6.80 14.59 14.42
CA ALA A 375 6.02 14.08 15.56
C ALA A 375 4.54 14.51 15.48
N LYS A 376 4.27 15.77 15.12
CA LYS A 376 2.89 16.26 14.89
C LYS A 376 2.20 15.53 13.74
N ILE A 377 2.89 15.30 12.63
CA ILE A 377 2.34 14.55 11.48
C ILE A 377 1.95 13.13 11.89
N VAL A 378 2.85 12.42 12.58
CA VAL A 378 2.59 11.06 13.07
C VAL A 378 1.36 11.04 13.99
N ALA A 379 1.28 11.95 14.96
CA ALA A 379 0.15 12.03 15.88
C ALA A 379 -1.19 12.32 15.15
N HIS A 380 -1.17 13.11 14.07
CA HIS A 380 -2.36 13.31 13.24
C HIS A 380 -2.72 12.07 12.43
N LEU A 381 -1.74 11.35 11.88
CA LEU A 381 -1.97 10.12 11.13
C LEU A 381 -2.53 9.02 12.05
N GLU A 382 -2.00 8.85 13.25
CA GLU A 382 -2.51 7.89 14.25
C GLU A 382 -3.98 8.17 14.58
N LYS A 383 -4.34 9.44 14.84
CA LYS A 383 -5.74 9.83 15.07
C LYS A 383 -6.64 9.51 13.87
N LEU A 384 -6.16 9.76 12.64
CA LEU A 384 -6.92 9.42 11.44
C LEU A 384 -7.03 7.91 11.23
N GLU A 385 -6.07 7.12 11.70
CA GLU A 385 -6.12 5.65 11.71
C GLU A 385 -7.10 5.12 12.77
N GLU A 386 -7.44 5.88 13.80
CA GLU A 386 -8.42 5.47 14.82
C GLU A 386 -9.88 5.69 14.39
N ILE A 387 -10.14 6.65 13.49
CA ILE A 387 -11.50 7.00 13.03
C ILE A 387 -12.25 5.79 12.43
N ASN A 388 -13.53 5.64 12.78
CA ASN A 388 -14.40 4.69 12.10
C ASN A 388 -14.87 5.25 10.74
N TYR A 389 -14.51 4.57 9.64
CA TYR A 389 -14.86 4.96 8.28
C TYR A 389 -16.09 4.22 7.72
N THR A 390 -16.80 3.46 8.55
CA THR A 390 -18.03 2.76 8.17
C THR A 390 -19.29 3.49 8.61
N GLU A 391 -19.17 4.46 9.51
CA GLU A 391 -20.27 5.23 10.07
C GLU A 391 -20.28 6.65 9.51
N GLU A 392 -21.47 7.25 9.43
CA GLU A 392 -21.61 8.64 9.04
C GLU A 392 -21.04 9.55 10.14
N PRO A 393 -20.09 10.45 9.82
CA PRO A 393 -19.52 11.34 10.82
C PRO A 393 -20.50 12.47 11.19
N GLU A 394 -20.57 12.77 12.49
CA GLU A 394 -21.18 14.00 12.97
C GLU A 394 -20.39 15.24 12.51
N TRP A 395 -21.04 16.42 12.55
CA TRP A 395 -20.40 17.70 12.25
C TRP A 395 -19.17 18.00 13.10
N LYS A 396 -19.12 17.52 14.36
CA LYS A 396 -17.93 17.70 15.22
C LYS A 396 -16.75 16.84 14.77
N SER A 397 -17.02 15.75 14.06
CA SER A 397 -16.02 14.82 13.54
C SER A 397 -15.50 15.20 12.16
N CYS A 398 -16.28 15.99 11.40
CA CYS A 398 -15.87 16.63 10.14
C CYS A 398 -15.00 17.86 10.39
#